data_AF-A0A3D9CTU0-F1
#
_entry.id   AF-A0A3D9CTU0-F1
#
_cell.length_a   1.000
_cell.length_b   1.000
_cell.length_c   1.000
_cell.angle_alpha   90.00
_cell.angle_beta   90.00
_cell.angle_gamma   90.00
#
_symmetry.space_group_name_H-M   'P 1'
#
loop_
_entity.id
_entity.type
_entity.pdbx_description
1 polymer ?
#
loop_
_entity_poly.entity_id
_entity_poly.type
_entity_poly.pdbx_seq_one_letter_code
_entity_poly.pdbx_strand_id
1 'polypeptide(L)'
;MMKILICSILFFLLFQRFNAQEKIELKFDGLYQTKCVFEKDEIEGTNYFIRFYPNGNVIEVGTGCDATPQDLESWFNLNSKDISIGNYKLKNKKISFQTKSIAGEVNYKGKILDENTIVLKSHSLINGNRDRHNYYFVK
;
A
#
# COMPACT_ATOMS: atom_id res chain seq x y z
N MET A 1 -34.55 35.61 25.69
CA MET A 1 -33.30 34.94 26.11
C MET A 1 -33.26 33.43 25.79
N MET A 2 -34.35 32.67 25.92
CA MET A 2 -34.36 31.21 25.67
C MET A 2 -34.13 30.78 24.20
N LYS A 3 -34.46 31.62 23.20
CA LYS A 3 -34.26 31.31 21.77
C LYS A 3 -32.79 31.35 21.31
N ILE A 4 -31.94 32.16 21.96
CA ILE A 4 -30.52 32.29 21.59
C ILE A 4 -29.72 31.06 22.04
N LEU A 5 -30.09 30.48 23.19
CA LEU A 5 -29.45 29.29 23.75
C LEU A 5 -29.67 28.03 22.87
N ILE A 6 -30.84 27.93 22.22
CA ILE A 6 -31.19 26.80 21.35
C ILE A 6 -30.38 26.81 20.05
N CYS A 7 -30.11 28.00 19.48
CA CYS A 7 -29.24 28.13 18.29
C CYS A 7 -27.79 27.71 18.56
N SER A 8 -27.26 28.00 19.75
CA SER A 8 -25.89 27.64 20.12
C SER A 8 -25.69 26.12 20.27
N ILE A 9 -26.70 25.41 20.79
CA ILE A 9 -26.66 23.94 20.96
C ILE A 9 -26.77 23.23 19.60
N LEU A 10 -27.61 23.72 18.69
CA LEU A 10 -27.72 23.20 17.32
C LEU A 10 -26.43 23.40 16.51
N PHE A 11 -25.72 24.51 16.71
CA PHE A 11 -24.45 24.77 16.03
C PHE A 11 -23.32 23.85 16.52
N PHE A 12 -23.29 23.52 17.82
CA PHE A 12 -22.30 22.61 18.39
C PHE A 12 -22.49 21.15 17.94
N LEU A 13 -23.75 20.71 17.76
CA LEU A 13 -24.08 19.37 17.24
C LEU A 13 -23.78 19.21 15.75
N LEU A 14 -23.81 20.30 14.97
CA LEU A 14 -23.42 20.29 13.55
C LEU A 14 -21.88 20.22 13.38
N PHE A 15 -21.10 20.81 14.30
CA PHE A 15 -19.63 20.73 14.27
C PHE A 15 -19.08 19.33 14.63
N GLN A 16 -19.77 18.59 15.50
CA GLN A 16 -19.38 17.23 15.88
C GLN A 16 -19.42 16.24 14.71
N ARG A 17 -20.29 16.46 13.71
CA ARG A 17 -20.39 15.57 12.53
C ARG A 17 -19.26 15.72 11.52
N PHE A 18 -18.45 16.79 11.60
CA PHE A 18 -17.37 17.03 10.63
C PHE A 18 -16.05 16.31 10.95
N ASN A 19 -15.92 15.67 12.12
CA ASN A 19 -14.64 15.08 12.57
C ASN A 19 -14.59 13.55 12.60
N ALA A 20 -15.70 12.86 12.31
CA ALA A 20 -15.68 11.40 12.17
C ALA A 20 -15.26 11.00 10.75
N GLN A 21 -14.08 11.44 10.30
CA GLN A 21 -13.48 10.84 9.13
C GLN A 21 -12.82 9.55 9.57
N GLU A 22 -13.35 8.40 9.14
CA GLU A 22 -12.70 7.11 9.34
C GLU A 22 -11.22 7.23 8.95
N LYS A 23 -10.37 6.95 9.94
CA LYS A 23 -8.92 6.99 9.81
C LYS A 23 -8.52 5.75 9.03
N ILE A 24 -8.58 5.84 7.70
CA ILE A 24 -8.10 4.77 6.83
C ILE A 24 -6.57 4.77 6.91
N GLU A 25 -6.04 3.73 7.54
CA GLU A 25 -4.62 3.54 7.82
C GLU A 25 -4.05 2.37 7.03
N LEU A 26 -2.73 2.37 6.95
CA LEU A 26 -1.98 1.28 6.36
C LEU A 26 -1.78 0.18 7.40
N LYS A 27 -1.94 -1.09 6.99
CA LYS A 27 -1.81 -2.25 7.87
C LYS A 27 -0.39 -2.82 7.83
N PHE A 28 0.05 -3.37 8.96
CA PHE A 28 1.44 -3.80 9.17
C PHE A 28 1.56 -5.28 9.59
N ASP A 29 0.46 -5.92 9.97
CA ASP A 29 0.38 -7.30 10.45
C ASP A 29 0.02 -8.30 9.33
N GLY A 30 0.43 -8.01 8.09
CA GLY A 30 0.16 -8.82 6.92
C GLY A 30 0.86 -8.29 5.66
N LEU A 31 0.40 -8.73 4.49
CA LEU A 31 0.91 -8.35 3.19
C LEU A 31 -0.18 -7.67 2.35
N TYR A 32 0.23 -6.86 1.39
CA TYR A 32 -0.60 -6.36 0.31
C TYR A 32 -0.24 -7.12 -0.97
N GLN A 33 -1.23 -7.78 -1.60
CA GLN A 33 -1.02 -8.69 -2.72
C GLN A 33 -1.82 -8.25 -3.94
N THR A 34 -1.26 -8.34 -5.14
CA THR A 34 -2.01 -8.14 -6.38
C THR A 34 -2.88 -9.35 -6.73
N LYS A 35 -3.83 -9.19 -7.65
CA LYS A 35 -4.32 -10.37 -8.38
C LYS A 35 -3.21 -10.84 -9.32
N CYS A 36 -3.24 -12.12 -9.69
CA CYS A 36 -2.36 -12.64 -10.74
C CYS A 36 -2.51 -11.80 -12.02
N VAL A 37 -1.39 -11.31 -12.54
CA VAL A 37 -1.29 -10.49 -13.75
C VAL A 37 -0.67 -11.34 -14.83
N PHE A 38 -1.33 -11.43 -15.98
CA PHE A 38 -0.80 -12.14 -17.15
C PHE A 38 -0.43 -11.10 -18.20
N GLU A 39 0.81 -11.13 -18.66
CA GLU A 39 1.19 -10.39 -19.85
C GLU A 39 0.60 -11.06 -21.09
N LYS A 40 0.48 -10.28 -22.17
CA LYS A 40 -0.11 -10.78 -23.40
C LYS A 40 0.77 -11.90 -23.95
N ASP A 41 0.16 -13.03 -24.26
CA ASP A 41 0.82 -14.22 -24.83
C ASP A 41 1.71 -14.99 -23.82
N GLU A 42 1.68 -14.64 -22.53
CA GLU A 42 2.33 -15.42 -21.46
C GLU A 42 1.38 -16.42 -20.82
N ILE A 43 1.90 -17.63 -20.56
CA ILE A 43 1.17 -18.72 -19.90
C ILE A 43 1.31 -18.60 -18.38
N GLU A 44 2.44 -18.06 -17.92
CA GLU A 44 2.73 -17.82 -16.52
C GLU A 44 2.34 -16.39 -16.15
N GLY A 45 1.67 -16.23 -15.01
CA GLY A 45 1.34 -14.93 -14.48
C GLY A 45 2.31 -14.52 -13.39
N THR A 46 2.42 -13.21 -13.18
CA THR A 46 3.17 -12.62 -12.07
C THR A 46 2.22 -12.10 -11.00
N ASN A 47 2.62 -12.24 -9.74
CA ASN A 47 1.97 -11.66 -8.59
C ASN A 47 3.00 -10.89 -7.75
N TYR A 48 2.57 -9.73 -7.23
CA TYR A 48 3.40 -8.85 -6.42
C TYR A 48 2.88 -8.78 -5.00
N PHE A 49 3.80 -8.82 -4.06
CA PHE A 49 3.55 -8.74 -2.63
C PHE A 49 4.33 -7.57 -2.03
N ILE A 50 3.68 -6.81 -1.17
CA ILE A 50 4.27 -5.68 -0.47
C ILE A 50 4.02 -5.82 1.02
N ARG A 51 5.08 -5.66 1.82
CA ARG A 51 4.97 -5.51 3.27
C ARG A 51 5.46 -4.15 3.68
N PHE A 52 4.64 -3.43 4.42
CA PHE A 52 5.03 -2.20 5.08
C PHE A 52 5.33 -2.49 6.56
N TYR A 53 6.24 -1.70 7.13
CA TYR A 53 6.64 -1.83 8.52
C TYR A 53 6.40 -0.52 9.27
N PRO A 54 6.00 -0.55 10.57
CA PRO A 54 5.72 0.65 11.34
C PRO A 54 6.89 1.64 11.43
N ASN A 55 8.12 1.15 11.26
CA ASN A 55 9.35 1.95 11.27
C ASN A 55 9.60 2.69 9.94
N GLY A 56 8.68 2.63 8.97
CA GLY A 56 8.80 3.33 7.69
C GLY A 56 9.46 2.53 6.57
N ASN A 57 9.90 1.30 6.84
CA ASN A 57 10.45 0.43 5.79
C ASN A 57 9.34 -0.23 4.96
N VAL A 58 9.68 -0.61 3.74
CA VAL A 58 8.83 -1.38 2.83
C VAL A 58 9.66 -2.43 2.10
N ILE A 59 9.08 -3.61 1.91
CA ILE A 59 9.61 -4.67 1.06
C ILE A 59 8.61 -4.93 -0.06
N GLU A 60 9.12 -5.11 -1.28
CA GLU A 60 8.34 -5.55 -2.43
C GLU A 60 8.97 -6.80 -3.06
N VAL A 61 8.12 -7.74 -3.45
CA VAL A 61 8.50 -9.03 -4.03
C VAL A 61 7.56 -9.34 -5.19
N GLY A 62 8.12 -9.60 -6.37
CA GLY A 62 7.42 -10.23 -7.49
C GLY A 62 7.73 -11.72 -7.56
N THR A 63 6.73 -12.53 -7.87
CA THR A 63 6.85 -14.00 -7.98
C THR A 63 5.80 -14.55 -8.96
N GLY A 64 5.92 -15.83 -9.33
CA GLY A 64 4.87 -16.55 -10.05
C GLY A 64 3.56 -16.60 -9.26
N CYS A 65 2.45 -16.79 -9.97
CA CYS A 65 1.11 -16.79 -9.35
C CYS A 65 0.79 -18.01 -8.49
N ASP A 66 1.64 -19.03 -8.46
CA ASP A 66 1.54 -20.21 -7.61
C ASP A 66 2.05 -19.96 -6.18
N ALA A 67 2.83 -18.91 -5.96
CA ALA A 67 3.35 -18.56 -4.64
C ALA A 67 2.28 -17.99 -3.69
N THR A 68 2.30 -18.47 -2.45
CA THR A 68 1.45 -18.01 -1.35
C THR A 68 2.21 -17.09 -0.39
N PRO A 69 1.53 -16.29 0.45
CA PRO A 69 2.18 -15.53 1.52
C PRO A 69 3.11 -16.37 2.41
N GLN A 70 2.75 -17.62 2.68
CA GLN A 70 3.52 -18.55 3.51
C GLN A 70 4.84 -18.95 2.85
N ASP A 71 4.85 -19.17 1.54
CA ASP A 71 6.06 -19.52 0.79
C ASP A 71 7.11 -18.40 0.84
N LEU A 72 6.65 -17.15 1.00
CA LEU A 72 7.47 -15.94 0.96
C LEU A 72 7.93 -15.45 2.34
N GLU A 73 7.59 -16.15 3.43
CA GLU A 73 7.84 -15.65 4.80
C GLU A 73 9.31 -15.25 5.02
N SER A 74 10.23 -16.09 4.54
CA SER A 74 11.68 -15.86 4.65
C SER A 74 12.19 -14.66 3.83
N TRP A 75 11.46 -14.26 2.79
CA TRP A 75 11.86 -13.16 1.90
C TRP A 75 11.51 -11.79 2.51
N PHE A 76 10.52 -11.73 3.41
CA PHE A 76 10.15 -10.50 4.13
C PHE A 76 11.08 -10.20 5.31
N ASN A 77 12.38 -10.25 5.06
CA ASN A 77 13.46 -9.98 5.99
C ASN A 77 14.24 -8.72 5.59
N LEU A 78 14.19 -7.69 6.44
CA LEU A 78 14.86 -6.39 6.21
C LEU A 78 16.39 -6.47 6.12
N ASN A 79 17.00 -7.60 6.51
CA ASN A 79 18.44 -7.83 6.42
C ASN A 79 18.87 -8.58 5.14
N SER A 80 17.92 -8.95 4.28
CA SER A 80 18.23 -9.65 3.03
C SER A 80 18.86 -8.71 2.01
N LYS A 81 19.90 -9.18 1.30
CA LYS A 81 20.62 -8.39 0.28
C LYS A 81 19.99 -8.46 -1.10
N ASP A 82 19.23 -9.51 -1.38
CA ASP A 82 18.70 -9.80 -2.71
C ASP A 82 17.24 -9.34 -2.87
N ILE A 83 16.65 -8.77 -1.82
CA ILE A 83 15.26 -8.34 -1.79
C ILE A 83 15.14 -6.84 -2.00
N SER A 84 14.10 -6.42 -2.73
CA SER A 84 13.79 -5.02 -2.99
C SER A 84 13.28 -4.33 -1.71
N ILE A 85 14.14 -3.55 -1.06
CA ILE A 85 13.85 -2.85 0.20
C ILE A 85 13.81 -1.33 -0.04
N GLY A 86 12.96 -0.63 0.72
CA GLY A 86 12.79 0.80 0.60
C GLY A 86 12.27 1.48 1.86
N ASN A 87 12.03 2.78 1.75
CA ASN A 87 11.32 3.57 2.75
C ASN A 87 10.09 4.22 2.14
N TYR A 88 8.99 4.27 2.89
CA TYR A 88 7.75 4.88 2.44
C TYR A 88 7.39 6.16 3.20
N LYS A 89 6.62 7.00 2.52
CA LYS A 89 5.98 8.20 3.07
C LYS A 89 4.48 8.06 2.89
N LEU A 90 3.74 8.29 3.98
CA LEU A 90 2.27 8.31 4.00
C LEU A 90 1.80 9.70 4.43
N LYS A 91 1.01 10.37 3.58
CA LYS A 91 0.37 11.67 3.90
C LYS A 91 -1.01 11.74 3.27
N ASN A 92 -2.05 11.98 4.08
CA ASN A 92 -3.43 12.13 3.60
C ASN A 92 -3.85 10.97 2.67
N LYS A 93 -3.64 9.72 3.11
CA LYS A 93 -3.89 8.48 2.34
C LYS A 93 -3.05 8.32 1.06
N LYS A 94 -2.15 9.25 0.75
CA LYS A 94 -1.21 9.12 -0.39
C LYS A 94 0.06 8.41 0.08
N ILE A 95 0.47 7.41 -0.67
CA ILE A 95 1.66 6.61 -0.42
C ILE A 95 2.67 6.89 -1.52
N SER A 96 3.94 7.04 -1.15
CA SER A 96 5.05 7.04 -2.08
C SER A 96 6.26 6.36 -1.47
N PHE A 97 6.97 5.56 -2.25
CA PHE A 97 8.20 4.91 -1.85
C PHE A 97 9.05 4.56 -3.07
N GLN A 98 10.29 4.19 -2.82
CA GLN A 98 11.19 3.62 -3.80
C GLN A 98 11.77 2.36 -3.18
N THR A 99 11.80 1.26 -3.92
CA THR A 99 12.52 0.05 -3.52
C THR A 99 13.81 -0.09 -4.32
N LYS A 100 14.79 -0.73 -3.73
CA LYS A 100 16.10 -1.01 -4.32
C LYS A 100 16.51 -2.45 -4.05
N SER A 101 16.97 -3.13 -5.08
CA SER A 101 17.63 -4.43 -5.00
C SER A 101 18.95 -4.38 -5.80
N ILE A 102 19.62 -5.53 -5.92
CA ILE A 102 20.78 -5.69 -6.80
C ILE A 102 20.46 -5.43 -8.28
N ALA A 103 19.20 -5.64 -8.70
CA ALA A 103 18.77 -5.43 -10.08
C ALA A 103 18.55 -3.95 -10.40
N GLY A 104 18.25 -3.13 -9.38
CA GLY A 104 18.09 -1.69 -9.48
C GLY A 104 16.91 -1.17 -8.68
N GLU A 105 16.32 -0.08 -9.17
CA GLU A 105 15.37 0.73 -8.39
C GLU A 105 14.00 0.83 -9.06
N VAL A 106 12.94 0.78 -8.25
CA VAL A 106 11.55 0.96 -8.72
C VAL A 106 10.85 2.01 -7.87
N ASN A 107 10.23 2.99 -8.55
CA ASN A 107 9.49 4.06 -7.91
C ASN A 107 8.00 3.75 -7.83
N TYR A 108 7.40 3.96 -6.67
CA TYR A 108 5.98 3.72 -6.42
C TYR A 108 5.28 4.99 -5.93
N LYS A 109 4.10 5.26 -6.48
CA LYS A 109 3.20 6.33 -6.02
C LYS A 109 1.75 5.89 -6.10
N GLY A 110 0.96 6.22 -5.08
CA GLY A 110 -0.43 5.78 -5.04
C GLY A 110 -1.22 6.30 -3.86
N LYS A 111 -2.30 5.59 -3.54
CA LYS A 111 -3.19 5.93 -2.43
C LYS A 111 -3.87 4.72 -1.83
N ILE A 112 -4.25 4.84 -0.56
CA ILE A 112 -5.16 3.92 0.11
C ILE A 112 -6.58 4.25 -0.36
N LEU A 113 -7.29 3.24 -0.89
CA LEU A 113 -8.67 3.37 -1.35
C LEU A 113 -9.66 3.13 -0.21
N ASP A 114 -9.42 2.06 0.54
CA ASP A 114 -10.22 1.60 1.67
C ASP A 114 -9.31 0.86 2.68
N GLU A 115 -9.89 0.26 3.72
CA GLU A 115 -9.14 -0.41 4.79
C GLU A 115 -8.24 -1.55 4.31
N ASN A 116 -8.54 -2.16 3.16
CA ASN A 116 -7.85 -3.35 2.66
C ASN A 116 -7.19 -3.14 1.30
N THR A 117 -7.45 -2.02 0.63
CA THR A 117 -7.02 -1.83 -0.76
C THR A 117 -6.15 -0.61 -0.93
N ILE A 118 -4.98 -0.82 -1.54
CA ILE A 118 -4.14 0.27 -2.04
C ILE A 118 -4.03 0.17 -3.55
N VAL A 119 -3.92 1.32 -4.21
CA VAL A 119 -3.59 1.38 -5.64
C VAL A 119 -2.27 2.08 -5.82
N LEU A 120 -1.33 1.42 -6.50
CA LEU A 120 0.01 1.95 -6.75
C LEU A 120 0.26 1.99 -8.25
N LYS A 121 0.97 3.04 -8.68
CA LYS A 121 1.65 3.11 -9.96
C LYS A 121 3.13 2.84 -9.73
N SER A 122 3.73 1.97 -10.52
CA SER A 122 5.16 1.68 -10.51
C SER A 122 5.84 2.37 -11.71
N HIS A 123 7.12 2.66 -11.55
CA HIS A 123 8.02 3.05 -12.63
C HIS A 123 9.39 2.43 -12.34
N SER A 124 9.71 1.39 -13.11
CA SER A 124 11.00 0.72 -13.05
C SER A 124 12.07 1.61 -13.64
N LEU A 125 13.10 1.93 -12.87
CA LEU A 125 14.30 2.61 -13.37
C LEU A 125 15.29 1.65 -14.02
N ILE A 126 15.00 0.34 -13.97
CA ILE A 126 15.81 -0.73 -14.54
C ILE A 126 15.57 -0.81 -16.06
N ASN A 127 14.30 -0.81 -16.47
CA ASN A 127 13.89 -0.99 -17.87
C ASN A 127 12.88 0.06 -18.37
N GLY A 128 12.52 1.05 -17.54
CA GLY A 128 11.55 2.08 -17.89
C GLY A 128 10.09 1.65 -17.84
N ASN A 129 9.78 0.39 -17.52
CA ASN A 129 8.41 -0.10 -17.49
C ASN A 129 7.55 0.62 -16.45
N ARG A 130 6.24 0.73 -16.71
CA ARG A 130 5.27 1.43 -15.86
C ARG A 130 3.99 0.65 -15.77
N ASP A 131 3.62 0.28 -14.54
CA ASP A 131 2.40 -0.46 -14.28
C ASP A 131 1.50 0.26 -13.30
N ARG A 132 0.28 -0.26 -13.16
CA ARG A 132 -0.65 0.16 -12.15
C ARG A 132 -1.40 -1.04 -11.62
N HIS A 133 -1.26 -1.31 -10.34
CA HIS A 133 -1.90 -2.45 -9.68
C HIS A 133 -2.73 -2.01 -8.48
N ASN A 134 -3.81 -2.75 -8.25
CA ASN A 134 -4.51 -2.77 -6.97
C ASN A 134 -3.90 -3.90 -6.14
N TYR A 135 -3.58 -3.58 -4.88
CA TYR A 135 -3.12 -4.56 -3.90
C TYR A 135 -4.15 -4.67 -2.79
N TYR A 136 -4.43 -5.91 -2.41
CA TYR A 136 -5.41 -6.30 -1.41
C TYR A 136 -4.70 -6.84 -0.19
N PHE A 137 -5.10 -6.40 1.00
CA PHE A 137 -4.52 -6.84 2.25
C PHE A 137 -4.89 -8.30 2.55
N VAL A 138 -3.88 -9.09 2.87
CA VAL A 138 -3.96 -10.50 3.30
C VAL A 138 -3.17 -10.66 4.58
N LYS A 139 -3.69 -11.48 5.50
CA LYS A 139 -3.09 -11.77 6.80
C LYS A 139 -2.64 -13.22 6.86
#